data_AF-A0A258SNQ3-F1
#
_entry.id   AF-A0A258SNQ3-F1
#
_cell.length_a   1.000
_cell.length_b   1.000
_cell.length_c   1.000
_cell.angle_alpha   90.00
_cell.angle_beta   90.00
_cell.angle_gamma   90.00
#
_symmetry.space_group_name_H-M   'P 1'
#
loop_
_entity.id
_entity.type
_entity.pdbx_description
1 polymer ?
#
loop_
_entity_poly.entity_id
_entity_poly.type
_entity_poly.pdbx_seq_one_letter_code
_entity_poly.pdbx_strand_id
1 'polypeptide(L)'
;NSAEARQQWIDTPDIDAWLIWNIWQVANPTLADSVKIEPEYAIYRDTGVVLTTQGKTKASAQQFIDFLSSPAGARIFAKWGWTT
;
A
#
# COMPACT_ATOMS: atom_id res chain seq x y z
N ASN A 1 11.92 -1.74 -6.94
CA ASN A 1 11.10 -2.97 -7.04
C ASN A 1 9.69 -2.71 -7.61
N SER A 2 8.66 -2.26 -6.87
CA SER A 2 7.29 -2.16 -7.44
C SER A 2 7.10 -1.05 -8.49
N ALA A 3 7.78 0.09 -8.34
CA ALA A 3 7.72 1.16 -9.35
C ALA A 3 8.38 0.75 -10.68
N GLU A 4 9.47 -0.01 -10.62
CA GLU A 4 10.13 -0.58 -11.81
C GLU A 4 9.25 -1.65 -12.47
N ALA A 5 8.60 -2.51 -11.69
CA ALA A 5 7.65 -3.50 -12.21
C ALA A 5 6.46 -2.83 -12.93
N ARG A 6 5.96 -1.70 -12.42
CA ARG A 6 4.96 -0.89 -13.12
C ARG A 6 5.47 -0.41 -14.47
N GLN A 7 6.71 0.09 -14.53
CA GLN A 7 7.28 0.57 -15.77
C GLN A 7 7.43 -0.58 -16.77
N GLN A 8 7.91 -1.74 -16.33
CA GLN A 8 8.01 -2.93 -17.16
C GLN A 8 6.64 -3.39 -17.71
N TRP A 9 5.60 -3.35 -16.89
CA TRP A 9 4.21 -3.61 -17.33
C TRP A 9 3.77 -2.66 -18.45
N ILE A 10 4.07 -1.37 -18.34
CA ILE A 10 3.72 -0.36 -19.35
C ILE A 10 4.51 -0.59 -20.65
N ASP A 11 5.81 -0.89 -20.53
CA ASP A 11 6.73 -0.95 -21.67
C ASP A 11 6.68 -2.29 -22.42
N THR A 12 6.10 -3.33 -21.80
CA THR A 12 6.10 -4.71 -22.34
C THR A 12 4.66 -5.22 -22.49
N PRO A 13 4.01 -5.01 -23.65
CA PRO A 13 2.62 -5.40 -23.87
C PRO A 13 2.34 -6.91 -23.77
N ASP A 14 3.39 -7.73 -23.91
CA ASP A 14 3.28 -9.20 -23.85
C ASP A 14 3.20 -9.76 -22.41
N ILE A 15 3.18 -8.90 -21.38
CA ILE A 15 2.99 -9.34 -19.99
C ILE A 15 1.50 -9.49 -19.71
N ASP A 16 1.07 -10.72 -19.45
CA ASP A 16 -0.34 -11.03 -19.19
C ASP A 16 -0.79 -10.70 -17.75
N ALA A 17 0.13 -10.80 -16.77
CA ALA A 17 -0.19 -10.61 -15.36
C ALA A 17 0.97 -10.04 -14.55
N TRP A 18 0.63 -9.18 -13.59
CA TRP A 18 1.55 -8.63 -12.59
C TRP A 18 0.98 -8.82 -11.19
N LEU A 19 1.61 -9.72 -10.41
CA LEU A 19 1.24 -9.92 -9.01
C LEU A 19 1.73 -8.75 -8.16
N ILE A 20 0.79 -7.97 -7.62
CA ILE A 20 1.07 -6.75 -6.88
C ILE A 20 0.02 -6.49 -5.79
N TRP A 21 0.33 -5.55 -4.89
CA TRP A 21 -0.60 -5.07 -3.87
C TRP A 21 -1.67 -4.16 -4.48
N ASN A 22 -2.92 -4.34 -4.06
CA ASN A 22 -4.10 -3.61 -4.56
C ASN A 22 -3.96 -2.09 -4.51
N ILE A 23 -3.18 -1.54 -3.57
CA ILE A 23 -2.91 -0.09 -3.46
C ILE A 23 -2.37 0.51 -4.77
N TRP A 24 -1.66 -0.29 -5.59
CA TRP A 24 -1.17 0.15 -6.91
C TRP A 24 -2.28 0.34 -7.92
N GLN A 25 -3.26 -0.55 -7.94
CA GLN A 25 -4.42 -0.41 -8.81
C GLN A 25 -5.31 0.74 -8.35
N VAL A 26 -5.55 0.89 -7.03
CA VAL A 26 -6.34 2.00 -6.49
C VAL A 26 -5.72 3.35 -6.87
N ALA A 27 -4.39 3.44 -6.90
CA ALA A 27 -3.68 4.64 -7.33
C ALA A 27 -3.63 4.84 -8.85
N ASN A 28 -3.83 3.78 -9.65
CA ASN A 28 -3.74 3.80 -11.11
C ASN A 28 -4.93 3.05 -11.74
N PRO A 29 -6.18 3.52 -11.52
CA PRO A 29 -7.38 2.73 -11.80
C PRO A 29 -7.60 2.41 -13.28
N THR A 30 -6.91 3.12 -14.18
CA THR A 30 -7.01 2.96 -15.64
C THR A 30 -5.84 2.20 -16.25
N LEU A 31 -4.85 1.77 -15.47
CA LEU A 31 -3.64 1.14 -15.99
C LEU A 31 -3.86 -0.32 -16.43
N ALA A 32 -4.69 -1.04 -15.67
CA ALA A 32 -5.02 -2.44 -15.89
C ALA A 32 -6.24 -2.81 -15.04
N ASP A 33 -6.94 -3.87 -15.46
CA ASP A 33 -8.00 -4.48 -14.65
C ASP A 33 -7.41 -5.23 -13.45
N SER A 34 -8.14 -5.25 -12.34
CA SER A 34 -7.78 -6.04 -11.16
C SER A 34 -8.54 -7.36 -11.14
N VAL A 35 -7.81 -8.46 -11.05
CA VAL A 35 -8.37 -9.79 -10.78
C VAL A 35 -8.13 -10.13 -9.31
N LYS A 36 -9.18 -10.59 -8.60
CA LYS A 36 -9.06 -11.00 -7.20
C LYS A 36 -8.48 -12.41 -7.13
N ILE A 37 -7.53 -12.61 -6.21
CA ILE A 37 -7.02 -13.93 -5.85
C ILE A 37 -8.02 -14.62 -4.92
N GLU A 38 -8.21 -15.93 -5.08
CA GLU A 38 -9.07 -16.73 -4.21
C GLU A 38 -8.59 -16.64 -2.74
N PRO A 39 -9.51 -16.54 -1.76
CA PRO A 39 -9.15 -16.28 -0.37
C PRO A 39 -8.15 -17.28 0.24
N GLU A 40 -8.18 -18.54 -0.17
CA GLU A 40 -7.27 -19.59 0.28
C GLU A 40 -5.82 -19.41 -0.21
N TYR A 41 -5.60 -18.64 -1.27
CA TYR A 41 -4.28 -18.36 -1.84
C TYR A 41 -3.82 -16.92 -1.62
N ALA A 42 -4.73 -16.04 -1.20
CA ALA A 42 -4.44 -14.63 -0.99
C ALA A 42 -3.42 -14.41 0.15
N ILE A 43 -2.36 -13.65 -0.15
CA ILE A 43 -1.37 -13.22 0.84
C ILE A 43 -1.66 -11.78 1.24
N TYR A 44 -1.75 -11.53 2.54
CA TYR A 44 -1.89 -10.18 3.10
C TYR A 44 -0.58 -9.78 3.79
N ARG A 45 -0.19 -8.51 3.64
CA ARG A 45 0.93 -7.91 4.36
C ARG A 45 0.49 -6.61 4.99
N ASP A 46 0.96 -6.36 6.21
CA ASP A 46 0.65 -5.16 6.96
C ASP A 46 1.61 -4.01 6.64
N THR A 47 1.34 -2.86 7.25
CA THR A 47 2.20 -1.67 7.20
C THR A 47 2.48 -1.20 8.62
N GLY A 48 3.54 -1.75 9.22
CA GLY A 48 4.00 -1.35 10.54
C GLY A 48 4.75 -0.01 10.54
N VAL A 49 4.60 0.76 11.61
CA VAL A 49 5.37 1.99 11.86
C VAL A 49 5.88 2.00 13.30
N VAL A 50 7.14 2.43 13.50
CA VAL A 50 7.76 2.59 14.82
C VAL A 50 8.68 3.80 14.83
N LEU A 51 8.86 4.42 16.00
CA LEU A 51 9.84 5.48 16.18
C LEU A 51 11.25 4.90 16.25
N THR A 52 12.17 5.53 15.52
CA THR A 52 13.62 5.35 15.73
C THR A 52 14.03 5.88 17.10
N THR A 53 15.22 5.49 17.58
CA THR A 53 15.75 5.96 18.87
C THR A 53 15.75 7.49 18.98
N GLN A 54 16.17 8.21 17.94
CA GLN A 54 16.12 9.68 17.92
C GLN A 54 14.68 10.21 17.79
N GLY A 55 13.83 9.54 17.03
CA GLY A 55 12.43 9.91 16.86
C GLY A 55 11.66 9.95 18.17
N LYS A 56 11.97 9.07 19.12
CA LYS A 56 11.39 9.05 20.48
C LYS A 56 11.63 10.36 21.25
N THR A 57 12.64 11.15 20.89
CA THR A 57 12.92 12.46 21.52
C THR A 57 12.10 13.61 20.92
N LYS A 58 11.32 13.33 19.86
CA LYS A 58 10.56 14.34 19.12
C LYS A 58 9.07 14.14 19.35
N ALA A 59 8.45 15.04 20.11
CA ALA A 59 7.01 14.98 20.38
C ALA A 59 6.17 14.96 19.10
N SER A 60 6.57 15.71 18.06
CA SER A 60 5.90 15.71 16.76
C SER A 60 5.91 14.35 16.06
N ALA A 61 6.96 13.54 16.25
CA ALA A 61 7.02 12.20 15.67
C ALA A 61 6.03 11.26 16.36
N GLN A 62 5.88 11.36 17.69
CA GLN A 62 4.86 10.62 18.43
C GLN A 62 3.45 11.04 18.00
N GLN A 63 3.18 12.34 17.94
CA GLN A 63 1.89 12.88 17.48
C GLN A 63 1.52 12.38 16.07
N PHE A 64 2.50 12.23 15.19
CA PHE A 64 2.27 11.69 13.85
C PHE A 64 1.86 10.22 13.88
N ILE A 65 2.55 9.37 14.66
CA ILE A 65 2.15 7.95 14.81
C ILE A 65 0.76 7.83 15.47
N ASP A 66 0.46 8.67 16.46
CA ASP A 66 -0.86 8.71 17.10
C ASP A 66 -1.94 9.07 16.06
N PHE A 67 -1.66 10.03 15.18
CA PHE A 67 -2.54 10.38 14.07
C PHE A 67 -2.71 9.22 13.07
N LEU A 68 -1.63 8.55 12.67
CA LEU A 68 -1.69 7.40 11.77
C LEU A 68 -2.59 6.29 12.33
N SER A 69 -2.55 6.08 13.65
CA SER A 69 -3.35 5.06 14.36
C SER A 69 -4.78 5.52 14.69
N SER A 70 -5.13 6.78 14.37
CA SER A 70 -6.44 7.35 14.68
C SER A 70 -7.51 6.92 13.66
N PRO A 71 -8.81 7.10 13.96
CA PRO A 71 -9.88 6.91 12.97
C PRO A 71 -9.73 7.79 11.72
N ALA A 72 -9.11 8.97 11.84
CA ALA A 72 -8.84 9.83 10.69
C ALA A 72 -7.73 9.24 9.80
N GLY A 73 -6.67 8.71 10.40
CA GLY A 73 -5.62 7.96 9.70
C GLY A 73 -6.20 6.74 8.98
N ALA A 74 -6.95 5.90 9.70
CA ALA A 74 -7.61 4.71 9.14
C ALA A 74 -8.46 5.03 7.90
N ARG A 75 -9.26 6.11 7.92
CA ARG A 75 -10.03 6.53 6.73
C ARG A 75 -9.17 6.85 5.51
N ILE A 76 -7.98 7.40 5.71
CA ILE A 76 -7.03 7.67 4.62
C ILE A 76 -6.51 6.35 4.06
N PHE A 77 -6.11 5.41 4.92
CA PHE A 77 -5.65 4.07 4.51
C PHE A 77 -6.75 3.31 3.75
N ALA A 78 -7.98 3.29 4.26
CA ALA A 78 -9.12 2.66 3.60
C ALA A 78 -9.39 3.23 2.20
N LYS A 79 -9.29 4.56 2.03
CA LYS A 79 -9.41 5.22 0.72
C LYS A 79 -8.40 4.67 -0.30
N TRP A 80 -7.22 4.28 0.15
CA TRP A 80 -6.14 3.77 -0.71
C TRP A 80 -6.10 2.24 -0.81
N GLY A 81 -7.15 1.55 -0.36
CA GLY A 81 -7.31 0.11 -0.54
C GLY A 81 -6.80 -0.74 0.62
N TRP A 82 -6.36 -0.14 1.72
CA TRP A 82 -6.01 -0.91 2.92
C TRP A 82 -7.26 -1.38 3.67
N THR A 83 -7.16 -2.55 4.30
CA THR A 83 -8.13 -2.98 5.31
C THR A 83 -7.73 -2.36 6.65
N THR A 84 -8.67 -1.71 7.34
CA THR A 84 -8.42 -0.94 8.58
C THR A 84 -9.43 -1.26 9.65
#